data_AF-A0A9N7N2S1-F1
#
_entry.id   AF-A0A9N7N2S1-F1
#
_cell.length_a   1.000
_cell.length_b   1.000
_cell.length_c   1.000
_cell.angle_alpha   90.00
_cell.angle_beta   90.00
_cell.angle_gamma   90.00
#
_symmetry.space_group_name_H-M   'P 1'
#
loop_
_entity.id
_entity.type
_entity.pdbx_description
1 polymer ?
#
loop_
_entity_poly.entity_id
_entity_poly.type
_entity_poly.pdbx_seq_one_letter_code
_entity_poly.pdbx_strand_id
1 'polypeptide(L)'
;MDCPDRYRVLCAQIQLTDDACLWWNVYWGMRSGEKECCTWDKFKELIREKYYPAYYRAVERQFLALKQGTRTEDEYEREFTRLGAFVFDLVSNEAKRSRCFTDGLLPAV
;
A
#
# COMPACT_ATOMS: atom_id res chain seq x y z
N MET A 1 -27.42 -4.38 -8.31
CA MET A 1 -26.89 -5.64 -8.89
C MET A 1 -25.59 -5.95 -8.16
N ASP A 2 -25.61 -6.90 -7.24
CA ASP A 2 -24.39 -7.33 -6.55
C ASP A 2 -23.57 -8.25 -7.46
N CYS A 3 -22.33 -7.86 -7.74
CA CYS A 3 -21.37 -8.69 -8.45
C CYS A 3 -20.91 -9.84 -7.53
N PRO A 4 -21.12 -11.12 -7.91
CA PRO A 4 -20.70 -12.25 -7.08
C PRO A 4 -19.19 -12.27 -6.83
N ASP A 5 -18.78 -12.67 -5.64
CA ASP A 5 -17.37 -12.65 -5.20
C ASP A 5 -16.41 -13.33 -6.16
N ARG A 6 -16.80 -14.47 -6.74
CA ARG A 6 -15.99 -15.18 -7.73
C ARG A 6 -15.57 -14.31 -8.91
N TYR A 7 -16.45 -13.41 -9.37
CA TYR A 7 -16.15 -12.51 -10.48
C TYR A 7 -15.24 -11.36 -10.03
N ARG A 8 -15.44 -10.83 -8.81
CA ARG A 8 -14.57 -9.80 -8.23
C ARG A 8 -13.13 -10.31 -8.10
N VAL A 9 -12.97 -11.53 -7.58
CA VAL A 9 -11.67 -12.20 -7.43
C VAL A 9 -11.03 -12.44 -8.79
N LEU A 10 -11.78 -12.95 -9.78
CA LEU A 10 -11.27 -13.16 -11.13
C LEU A 10 -10.77 -11.86 -11.77
N CYS A 11 -11.56 -10.79 -11.69
CA CYS A 11 -11.16 -9.48 -12.21
C CYS A 11 -9.89 -8.97 -11.54
N ALA A 12 -9.79 -9.08 -10.20
CA ALA A 12 -8.60 -8.63 -9.48
C ALA A 12 -7.36 -9.49 -9.78
N GLN A 13 -7.52 -10.81 -9.96
CA GLN A 13 -6.44 -11.70 -10.38
C GLN A 13 -5.82 -11.25 -11.71
N ILE A 14 -6.65 -10.85 -12.69
CA ILE A 14 -6.18 -10.35 -13.99
C ILE A 14 -5.36 -9.06 -13.84
N GLN A 15 -5.61 -8.27 -12.79
CA GLN A 15 -4.86 -7.05 -12.51
C GLN A 15 -3.54 -7.29 -11.76
N LEU A 16 -3.27 -8.51 -11.27
CA LEU A 16 -1.98 -8.84 -10.66
C LEU A 16 -0.91 -8.96 -11.75
N THR A 17 0.22 -8.30 -11.55
CA THR A 17 1.37 -8.37 -12.47
C THR A 17 2.58 -9.02 -11.79
N ASP A 18 3.53 -9.49 -12.61
CA ASP A 18 4.84 -9.96 -12.17
C ASP A 18 4.78 -10.97 -11.00
N ASP A 19 5.51 -10.69 -9.92
CA ASP A 19 5.61 -11.51 -8.72
C ASP A 19 4.26 -11.74 -8.03
N ALA A 20 3.33 -10.78 -8.13
CA ALA A 20 1.99 -10.91 -7.56
C ALA A 20 1.16 -11.95 -8.30
N CYS A 21 1.27 -11.98 -9.63
CA CYS A 21 0.60 -12.98 -10.45
C CYS A 21 1.17 -14.39 -10.21
N LEU A 22 2.51 -14.52 -10.19
CA LEU A 22 3.18 -15.80 -9.94
C LEU A 22 2.82 -16.37 -8.56
N TRP A 23 2.92 -15.55 -7.51
CA TRP A 23 2.55 -15.97 -6.16
C TRP A 23 1.09 -16.40 -6.09
N TRP A 24 0.16 -15.64 -6.67
CA TRP A 24 -1.26 -15.98 -6.65
C TRP A 24 -1.52 -17.31 -7.35
N ASN A 25 -0.89 -17.56 -8.51
CA ASN A 25 -1.04 -18.81 -9.23
C ASN A 25 -0.50 -20.02 -8.45
N VAL A 26 0.62 -19.88 -7.73
CA VAL A 26 1.14 -20.92 -6.84
C VAL A 26 0.21 -21.15 -5.65
N TYR A 27 -0.20 -20.07 -4.99
CA TYR A 27 -1.12 -20.11 -3.84
C TYR A 27 -2.45 -20.77 -4.22
N TRP A 28 -2.99 -20.46 -5.40
CA TRP A 28 -4.25 -20.98 -5.91
C TRP A 28 -4.13 -22.41 -6.48
N GLY A 29 -3.02 -22.72 -7.14
CA GLY A 29 -2.73 -24.04 -7.71
C GLY A 29 -2.56 -25.13 -6.65
N MET A 30 -1.93 -24.80 -5.51
CA MET A 30 -1.75 -25.73 -4.39
C MET A 30 -3.06 -26.08 -3.68
N ARG A 31 -4.10 -25.24 -3.79
CA ARG A 31 -5.38 -25.41 -3.09
C ARG A 31 -6.47 -26.03 -3.95
N SER A 32 -6.10 -26.96 -4.83
CA SER A 32 -6.98 -27.51 -5.87
C SER A 32 -8.29 -28.17 -5.39
N GLY A 33 -8.48 -28.41 -4.09
CA GLY A 33 -9.75 -28.84 -3.48
C GLY A 33 -10.64 -27.74 -2.87
N GLU A 34 -10.14 -26.51 -2.69
CA GLU A 34 -10.84 -25.37 -2.04
C GLU A 34 -11.08 -24.18 -2.99
N LYS A 35 -10.97 -24.40 -4.31
CA LYS A 35 -11.04 -23.34 -5.34
C LYS A 35 -12.37 -22.58 -5.36
N GLU A 36 -13.43 -23.12 -4.78
CA GLU A 36 -14.74 -22.46 -4.72
C GLU A 36 -14.92 -21.51 -3.53
N CYS A 37 -13.96 -21.48 -2.58
CA CYS A 37 -14.15 -20.83 -1.28
C CYS A 37 -13.50 -19.45 -1.10
N CYS A 38 -12.79 -18.90 -2.09
CA CYS A 38 -12.20 -17.56 -1.90
C CYS A 38 -13.24 -16.48 -2.16
N THR A 39 -13.81 -16.00 -1.07
CA THR A 39 -14.61 -14.78 -1.03
C THR A 39 -13.73 -13.57 -1.39
N TRP A 40 -14.38 -12.49 -1.80
CA TRP A 40 -13.69 -11.23 -2.11
C TRP A 40 -12.91 -10.70 -0.90
N ASP A 41 -13.46 -10.88 0.30
CA ASP A 41 -12.79 -10.49 1.53
C ASP A 41 -11.55 -11.33 1.81
N LYS A 42 -11.61 -12.64 1.56
CA LYS A 42 -10.44 -13.50 1.74
C LYS A 42 -9.32 -13.17 0.76
N PHE A 43 -9.67 -12.87 -0.50
CA PHE A 43 -8.70 -12.42 -1.50
C PHE A 43 -7.97 -11.15 -1.05
N LYS A 44 -8.71 -10.13 -0.59
CA LYS A 44 -8.14 -8.87 -0.09
C LYS A 44 -7.24 -9.09 1.12
N GLU A 45 -7.65 -9.96 2.05
CA GLU A 45 -6.86 -10.30 3.24
C GLU A 45 -5.52 -10.92 2.84
N LEU A 46 -5.53 -11.91 1.95
CA LEU A 46 -4.32 -12.61 1.51
C LEU A 46 -3.34 -11.70 0.77
N ILE A 47 -3.85 -10.86 -0.15
CA ILE A 47 -3.02 -9.88 -0.86
C ILE A 47 -2.43 -8.86 0.11
N ARG A 48 -3.24 -8.37 1.07
CA ARG A 48 -2.75 -7.46 2.11
C ARG A 48 -1.69 -8.13 2.96
N GLU A 49 -1.92 -9.31 3.51
CA GLU A 49 -0.95 -10.00 4.35
C GLU A 49 0.38 -10.26 3.61
N LYS A 50 0.31 -10.65 2.33
CA LYS A 50 1.51 -10.95 1.54
C LYS A 50 2.32 -9.71 1.15
N TYR A 51 1.66 -8.66 0.66
CA TYR A 51 2.33 -7.51 0.04
C TYR A 51 2.31 -6.25 0.87
N TYR A 52 1.30 -6.06 1.72
CA TYR A 52 1.15 -4.85 2.51
C TYR A 52 2.30 -4.63 3.52
N PRO A 53 2.83 -5.64 4.24
CA PRO A 53 3.96 -5.40 5.14
C PRO A 53 5.22 -4.91 4.42
N ALA A 54 5.52 -5.47 3.23
CA ALA A 54 6.67 -5.06 2.43
C ALA A 54 6.45 -3.66 1.82
N TYR A 55 5.25 -3.42 1.28
CA TYR A 55 4.85 -2.13 0.74
C TYR A 55 4.86 -1.04 1.82
N TYR A 56 4.26 -1.30 2.98
CA TYR A 56 4.24 -0.40 4.13
C TYR A 56 5.67 -0.02 4.54
N ARG A 57 6.57 -0.98 4.72
CA ARG A 57 7.99 -0.70 5.03
C ARG A 57 8.68 0.12 3.95
N ALA A 58 8.34 -0.08 2.68
CA ALA A 58 8.89 0.73 1.59
C ALA A 58 8.39 2.17 1.65
N VAL A 59 7.08 2.37 1.84
CA VAL A 59 6.45 3.69 1.96
C VAL A 59 6.90 4.41 3.23
N GLU A 60 7.05 3.70 4.35
CA GLU A 60 7.61 4.22 5.60
C GLU A 60 9.02 4.76 5.41
N ARG A 61 9.90 4.01 4.74
CA ARG A 61 11.25 4.51 4.41
C ARG A 61 11.21 5.72 3.48
N GLN A 62 10.33 5.73 2.49
CA GLN A 62 10.17 6.89 1.59
C GLN A 62 9.67 8.12 2.35
N PHE A 63 8.71 7.94 3.26
CA PHE A 63 8.16 9.01 4.08
C PHE A 63 9.20 9.60 5.04
N LEU A 64 9.94 8.75 5.76
CA LEU A 64 10.99 9.20 6.68
C LEU A 64 12.18 9.87 5.97
N ALA A 65 12.45 9.48 4.73
CA ALA A 65 13.47 10.10 3.89
C ALA A 65 12.98 11.33 3.11
N LEU A 66 11.67 11.66 3.18
CA LEU A 66 11.09 12.75 2.42
C LEU A 66 11.62 14.09 2.93
N LYS A 67 12.35 14.79 2.07
CA LYS A 67 12.81 16.17 2.27
C LYS A 67 12.24 17.06 1.17
N GLN A 68 12.00 18.33 1.50
CA GLN A 68 11.61 19.34 0.51
C GLN A 68 12.70 19.44 -0.57
N GLY A 69 13.96 19.65 -0.15
CA GLY A 69 15.10 19.73 -1.07
C GLY A 69 14.90 20.83 -2.11
N THR A 70 14.97 20.49 -3.39
CA THR A 70 14.73 21.42 -4.52
C THR A 70 13.27 21.49 -4.97
N ARG A 71 12.36 20.75 -4.32
CA ARG A 71 10.92 20.76 -4.66
C ARG A 71 10.27 22.06 -4.19
N THR A 72 9.22 22.45 -4.89
CA THR A 72 8.33 23.51 -4.40
C THR A 72 7.60 23.04 -3.14
N GLU A 73 7.09 23.99 -2.34
CA GLU A 73 6.31 23.69 -1.14
C GLU A 73 5.08 22.83 -1.47
N ASP A 74 4.34 23.17 -2.53
CA ASP A 74 3.20 22.40 -3.04
C ASP A 74 3.56 20.96 -3.42
N GLU A 75 4.69 20.75 -4.10
CA GLU A 75 5.15 19.42 -4.50
C GLU A 75 5.53 18.57 -3.28
N TYR A 76 6.18 19.18 -2.30
CA TYR A 76 6.52 18.53 -1.04
C TYR A 76 5.27 18.18 -0.23
N GLU A 77 4.32 19.10 -0.09
CA GLU A 77 3.07 18.89 0.65
C GLU A 77 2.23 17.76 0.02
N ARG A 78 2.12 17.74 -1.30
CA ARG A 78 1.41 16.68 -2.02
C ARG A 78 2.02 15.31 -1.77
N GLU A 79 3.35 15.19 -1.88
CA GLU A 79 4.02 13.91 -1.65
C GLU A 79 3.97 13.50 -0.17
N PHE A 80 4.11 14.45 0.76
CA PHE A 80 3.96 14.22 2.19
C PHE A 80 2.56 13.69 2.52
N THR A 81 1.51 14.31 1.96
CA THR A 81 0.13 13.87 2.18
C THR A 81 -0.14 12.51 1.54
N ARG A 82 0.39 12.26 0.34
CA ARG A 82 0.25 10.98 -0.36
C ARG A 82 0.87 9.84 0.44
N LEU A 83 2.13 9.98 0.86
CA LEU A 83 2.84 8.95 1.63
C LEU A 83 2.25 8.81 3.04
N GLY A 84 1.90 9.93 3.70
CA GLY A 84 1.29 9.96 5.02
C GLY A 84 -0.04 9.20 5.13
N ALA A 85 -0.80 9.08 4.03
CA ALA A 85 -2.03 8.29 3.98
C ALA A 85 -1.79 6.77 4.22
N PHE A 86 -0.57 6.29 3.96
CA PHE A 86 -0.20 4.88 4.12
C PHE A 86 0.56 4.58 5.42
N VAL A 87 1.10 5.61 6.09
CA VAL A 87 1.85 5.49 7.36
C VAL A 87 1.16 6.24 8.49
N PHE A 88 -0.12 5.92 8.70
CA PHE A 88 -0.97 6.60 9.68
C PHE A 88 -0.34 6.64 11.08
N ASP A 89 0.38 5.60 11.51
CA ASP A 89 1.03 5.55 12.82
C ASP A 89 2.05 6.68 13.05
N LEU A 90 2.73 7.11 11.97
CA LEU A 90 3.70 8.20 11.99
C LEU A 90 3.05 9.57 12.01
N VAL A 91 1.84 9.73 11.45
CA VAL A 91 1.10 11.00 11.36
C VAL A 91 -0.22 10.97 12.14
N SER A 92 -0.30 10.12 13.16
CA SER A 92 -1.56 9.76 13.83
C SER A 92 -2.25 10.90 14.58
N ASN A 93 -1.57 12.04 14.74
CA ASN A 93 -2.13 13.27 15.30
C ASN A 93 -1.40 14.48 14.71
N GLU A 94 -1.98 15.66 14.91
CA GLU A 94 -1.48 16.92 14.36
C GLU A 94 -0.05 17.24 14.84
N ALA A 95 0.29 16.98 16.11
CA ALA A 95 1.64 17.22 16.63
C ALA A 95 2.71 16.36 15.94
N LYS A 96 2.44 15.07 15.74
CA LYS A 96 3.31 14.16 14.99
C LYS A 96 3.42 14.58 13.52
N ARG A 97 2.28 14.89 12.89
CA ARG A 97 2.21 15.31 11.49
C ARG A 97 3.01 16.60 11.27
N SER A 98 2.80 17.61 12.12
CA SER A 98 3.53 18.88 12.08
C SER A 98 5.03 18.67 12.24
N ARG A 99 5.46 17.87 13.23
CA ARG A 99 6.87 17.54 13.42
C ARG A 99 7.49 16.87 12.19
N CYS A 100 6.84 15.83 11.65
CA CYS A 100 7.35 15.14 10.45
C CYS A 100 7.44 16.07 9.24
N PHE A 101 6.49 16.99 9.09
CA PHE A 101 6.51 17.99 8.03
C PHE A 101 7.68 18.96 8.22
N THR A 102 7.83 19.54 9.41
CA THR A 102 8.93 20.49 9.70
C THR A 102 10.31 19.84 9.61
N ASP A 103 10.46 18.58 10.02
CA ASP A 103 11.73 17.84 9.91
C ASP A 103 12.16 17.67 8.45
N GLY A 104 11.21 17.61 7.52
CA GLY A 104 11.46 17.52 6.08
C GLY A 104 11.70 18.86 5.39
N LEU A 105 11.31 19.98 6.02
CA LEU A 105 11.49 21.36 5.53
C LEU A 105 12.87 21.96 5.86
N LEU A 106 13.64 21.37 6.78
CA LEU A 106 14.93 21.95 7.20
C LEU A 106 15.88 22.15 5.99
N PRO A 107 16.66 23.25 5.96
CA PRO A 107 17.38 23.68 4.77
C PRO A 107 18.41 22.62 4.34
N ALA A 108 18.48 22.36 3.04
CA ALA A 108 19.70 21.79 2.48
C ALA A 108 20.84 22.78 2.77
N VAL A 109 21.80 22.34 3.60
CA VAL A 109 23.04 23.09 3.91
C VAL A 109 23.81 23.36 2.62
#